data_AF-A0A261C5C0-F1
#
_entry.id   AF-A0A261C5C0-F1
#
_cell.length_a   1.000
_cell.length_b   1.000
_cell.length_c   1.000
_cell.angle_alpha   90.00
_cell.angle_beta   90.00
_cell.angle_gamma   90.00
#
_symmetry.space_group_name_H-M   'P 1'
#
loop_
_entity.id
_entity.type
_entity.pdbx_description
1 polymer ?
#
loop_
_entity_poly.entity_id
_entity_poly.type
_entity_poly.pdbx_seq_one_letter_code
_entity_poly.pdbx_strand_id
1 'polypeptide(L)'
;MPTLLLLLSLFYGVTANPKVFYLRHFPARENHNVYDMVESGANMYLASNDDWMYLKNITIITGANTYTLDKLLVPNDDGSAASIPIPGNFSISTTNDNTVTAKFFDHVEPLQIGLEYWYFTVDGPVSMDMENKFVIDDDYNATATSTTGVVISYFNIYDHYVKFPPQDYLSAASGTITSAFIDRDSYLEIELRYFFYGVSSNVYDGYNNIGVQSWDYQLAETLYVQLRDDGDGMFYIQYFNFVGGLWQTSTIGNNVTSTTPVPTTHKNLSSAVFAMGVT
;
A
#
# COMPACT_ATOMS: atom_id res chain seq x y z
N MET A 1 -18.80 1.79 19.02
CA MET A 1 -17.48 1.74 19.70
C MET A 1 -17.58 0.70 20.79
N PRO A 2 -16.77 -0.38 20.76
CA PRO A 2 -15.30 -0.27 20.86
C PRO A 2 -14.53 -1.21 19.91
N THR A 3 -13.55 -0.68 19.17
CA THR A 3 -12.62 -1.46 18.33
C THR A 3 -11.15 -1.20 18.73
N LEU A 4 -10.94 -0.73 19.95
CA LEU A 4 -9.63 -0.25 20.43
C LEU A 4 -9.26 -0.91 21.77
N LEU A 5 -9.29 -2.24 21.85
CA LEU A 5 -8.86 -2.92 23.09
C LEU A 5 -8.23 -4.31 22.92
N LEU A 6 -7.71 -4.68 21.74
CA LEU A 6 -7.03 -5.97 21.55
C LEU A 6 -5.51 -5.89 21.39
N LEU A 7 -4.89 -4.71 21.54
CA LEU A 7 -3.42 -4.59 21.47
C LEU A 7 -2.72 -4.44 22.83
N LEU A 8 -3.47 -4.23 23.92
CA LEU A 8 -2.88 -3.87 25.23
C LEU A 8 -2.72 -5.07 26.19
N SER A 9 -3.35 -6.22 25.95
CA SER A 9 -3.32 -7.37 26.86
C SER A 9 -2.15 -8.34 26.67
N LEU A 10 -1.25 -8.11 25.70
CA LEU A 10 -0.12 -9.00 25.40
C LEU A 10 1.16 -8.71 26.21
N PHE A 11 1.17 -7.72 27.12
CA PHE A 11 2.40 -7.27 27.79
C PHE A 11 2.65 -7.81 29.21
N TYR A 12 1.81 -8.71 29.74
CA TYR A 12 2.06 -9.31 31.05
C TYR A 12 2.65 -10.72 30.90
N GLY A 13 3.98 -10.83 30.98
CA GLY A 13 4.65 -12.00 31.55
C GLY A 13 5.29 -13.04 30.62
N VAL A 14 5.50 -12.78 29.34
CA VAL A 14 6.19 -13.74 28.44
C VAL A 14 7.36 -13.06 27.72
N THR A 15 8.56 -13.62 27.85
CA THR A 15 9.76 -13.18 27.11
C THR A 15 9.74 -13.76 25.69
N ALA A 16 8.66 -13.53 24.94
CA ALA A 16 8.57 -13.93 23.54
C ALA A 16 8.66 -12.69 22.66
N ASN A 17 9.51 -12.73 21.64
CA ASN A 17 9.55 -11.69 20.61
C ASN A 17 8.49 -12.03 19.55
N PRO A 18 7.30 -11.39 19.55
CA PRO A 18 6.28 -11.68 18.55
C PRO A 18 6.84 -11.41 17.15
N LYS A 19 6.59 -12.33 16.23
CA LYS A 19 6.89 -12.16 14.81
C LYS A 19 5.63 -11.71 14.09
N VAL A 20 5.71 -10.55 13.45
CA VAL A 20 4.61 -9.98 12.66
C VAL A 20 4.88 -10.22 11.18
N PHE A 21 3.93 -10.87 10.53
CA PHE A 21 3.93 -11.06 9.08
C PHE A 21 2.80 -10.24 8.48
N TYR A 22 3.09 -9.52 7.39
CA TYR A 22 2.10 -8.71 6.69
C TYR A 22 1.64 -9.44 5.44
N LEU A 23 0.33 -9.72 5.33
CA LEU A 23 -0.24 -10.45 4.19
C LEU A 23 0.03 -9.79 2.83
N ARG A 24 0.17 -8.46 2.81
CA ARG A 24 0.49 -7.70 1.60
C ARG A 24 1.85 -8.04 0.98
N HIS A 25 2.76 -8.67 1.72
CA HIS A 25 4.08 -9.07 1.20
C HIS A 25 4.06 -10.45 0.51
N PHE A 26 2.88 -11.07 0.35
CA PHE A 26 2.73 -12.36 -0.30
C PHE A 26 1.96 -12.19 -1.61
N PRO A 27 2.66 -12.06 -2.75
CA PRO A 27 2.00 -11.98 -4.05
C PRO A 27 1.37 -13.33 -4.43
N ALA A 28 0.34 -13.24 -5.26
CA ALA A 28 -0.29 -14.34 -5.95
C ALA A 28 0.77 -15.19 -6.66
N ARG A 29 0.76 -16.49 -6.40
CA ARG A 29 1.52 -17.50 -7.16
C ARG A 29 3.04 -17.42 -7.10
N GLU A 30 3.65 -16.55 -6.28
CA GLU A 30 5.06 -16.73 -5.94
C GLU A 30 5.23 -17.74 -4.81
N ASN A 31 6.38 -18.40 -4.87
CA ASN A 31 6.74 -19.61 -4.13
C ASN A 31 6.39 -19.55 -2.63
N HIS A 32 6.02 -20.71 -2.08
CA HIS A 32 5.82 -20.94 -0.66
C HIS A 32 6.95 -20.30 0.16
N ASN A 33 6.67 -19.18 0.81
CA ASN A 33 7.65 -18.53 1.66
C ASN A 33 7.80 -19.40 2.92
N VAL A 34 8.90 -20.16 2.99
CA VAL A 34 9.23 -21.01 4.14
C VAL A 34 9.91 -20.16 5.20
N TYR A 35 9.34 -20.17 6.40
CA TYR A 35 9.91 -19.48 7.55
C TYR A 35 10.53 -20.49 8.52
N ASP A 36 11.85 -20.38 8.72
CA ASP A 36 12.70 -21.28 9.52
C ASP A 36 13.05 -20.70 10.91
N MET A 37 12.18 -19.83 11.45
CA MET A 37 12.49 -19.05 12.66
C MET A 37 11.40 -19.13 13.73
N VAL A 38 10.61 -20.21 13.73
CA VAL A 38 9.56 -20.40 14.74
C VAL A 38 9.97 -21.51 15.70
N GLU A 39 10.04 -21.17 16.99
CA GLU A 39 10.27 -22.13 18.06
C GLU A 39 9.12 -23.15 18.11
N SER A 40 9.46 -24.41 18.35
CA SER A 40 8.48 -25.47 18.47
C SER A 40 7.49 -25.17 19.60
N GLY A 41 6.19 -25.15 19.28
CA GLY A 41 5.11 -24.84 20.24
C GLY A 41 4.48 -23.46 20.09
N ALA A 42 4.89 -22.64 19.12
CA ALA A 42 4.28 -21.35 18.86
C ALA A 42 2.83 -21.48 18.34
N ASN A 43 1.98 -20.49 18.63
CA ASN A 43 0.66 -20.36 18.04
C ASN A 43 0.59 -19.13 17.14
N MET A 44 -0.06 -19.26 15.99
CA MET A 44 -0.34 -18.18 15.05
C MET A 44 -1.77 -17.69 15.21
N TYR A 45 -1.93 -16.38 15.39
CA TYR A 45 -3.22 -15.69 15.52
C TYR A 45 -3.41 -14.70 14.37
N LEU A 46 -4.66 -14.50 13.97
CA LEU A 46 -5.04 -13.55 12.92
C LEU A 46 -5.63 -12.28 13.54
N ALA A 47 -5.09 -11.13 13.17
CA ALA A 47 -5.66 -9.81 13.42
C ALA A 47 -5.94 -9.16 12.07
N SER A 48 -7.09 -9.47 11.50
CA SER A 48 -7.51 -9.01 10.17
C SER A 48 -8.88 -8.35 10.24
N ASN A 49 -9.09 -7.33 9.41
CA ASN A 49 -10.42 -6.81 9.11
C ASN A 49 -10.90 -7.26 7.72
N ASP A 50 -10.30 -8.33 7.19
CA ASP A 50 -10.46 -8.72 5.80
C ASP A 50 -11.67 -9.63 5.61
N ASP A 51 -12.25 -9.56 4.42
CA ASP A 51 -13.36 -10.43 4.08
C ASP A 51 -12.89 -11.90 4.07
N TRP A 52 -13.69 -12.77 4.68
CA TRP A 52 -13.45 -14.21 4.71
C TRP A 52 -13.22 -14.79 3.31
N MET A 53 -13.81 -14.19 2.27
CA MET A 53 -13.63 -14.61 0.88
C MET A 53 -12.19 -14.50 0.39
N TYR A 54 -11.39 -13.59 0.97
CA TYR A 54 -9.97 -13.42 0.68
C TYR A 54 -9.11 -14.25 1.64
N LEU A 55 -9.51 -14.34 2.90
CA LEU A 55 -8.76 -15.08 3.91
C LEU A 55 -8.79 -16.60 3.67
N LYS A 56 -9.88 -17.14 3.11
CA LYS A 56 -9.98 -18.56 2.75
C LYS A 56 -9.01 -18.98 1.64
N ASN A 57 -8.53 -18.03 0.86
CA ASN A 57 -7.61 -18.25 -0.26
C ASN A 57 -6.13 -18.21 0.18
N ILE A 58 -5.88 -17.91 1.46
CA ILE A 58 -4.55 -17.87 2.05
C ILE A 58 -4.35 -19.11 2.91
N THR A 59 -3.34 -19.88 2.55
CA THR A 59 -3.02 -21.17 3.15
C THR A 59 -1.75 -21.09 3.99
N ILE A 60 -1.84 -21.65 5.20
CA ILE A 60 -0.72 -21.90 6.10
C ILE A 60 -0.45 -23.40 6.09
N ILE A 61 0.77 -23.79 5.74
CA ILE A 61 1.21 -25.19 5.79
C ILE A 61 2.26 -25.31 6.89
N THR A 62 2.03 -26.19 7.85
CA THR A 62 2.97 -26.48 8.93
C THR A 62 2.95 -27.97 9.27
N GLY A 63 4.13 -28.59 9.29
CA GLY A 63 4.24 -30.05 9.35
C GLY A 63 3.43 -30.72 8.24
N ALA A 64 2.53 -31.63 8.62
CA ALA A 64 1.61 -32.32 7.70
C ALA A 64 0.25 -31.63 7.54
N ASN A 65 0.04 -30.49 8.20
CA ASN A 65 -1.26 -29.83 8.28
C ASN A 65 -1.34 -28.62 7.34
N THR A 66 -2.53 -28.40 6.78
CA THR A 66 -2.87 -27.22 5.97
C THR A 66 -4.08 -26.54 6.57
N TYR A 67 -3.98 -25.23 6.76
CA TYR A 67 -5.02 -24.38 7.31
C TYR A 67 -5.30 -23.20 6.38
N THR A 68 -6.54 -22.72 6.38
CA THR A 68 -6.94 -21.47 5.72
C THR A 68 -7.23 -20.42 6.79
N LEU A 69 -6.94 -19.15 6.49
CA LEU A 69 -7.00 -18.10 7.52
C LEU A 69 -8.41 -17.73 7.95
N ASP A 70 -9.42 -17.98 7.12
CA ASP A 70 -10.82 -17.76 7.48
C ASP A 70 -11.22 -18.54 8.74
N LYS A 71 -10.55 -19.66 9.03
CA LYS A 71 -10.75 -20.44 10.25
C LYS A 71 -10.35 -19.70 11.53
N LEU A 72 -9.56 -18.64 11.42
CA LEU A 72 -9.11 -17.83 12.56
C LEU A 72 -9.97 -16.59 12.81
N LEU A 73 -10.98 -16.34 11.97
CA LEU A 73 -11.90 -15.20 12.12
C LEU A 73 -12.87 -15.35 13.28
N VAL A 74 -13.26 -16.59 13.58
CA VAL A 74 -14.26 -16.89 14.61
C VAL A 74 -13.52 -17.27 15.88
N PRO A 75 -13.73 -16.57 17.01
CA PRO A 75 -13.21 -16.98 18.31
C PRO A 75 -13.68 -18.40 18.67
N ASN A 76 -12.94 -19.06 19.55
CA ASN A 76 -13.38 -20.33 20.13
C ASN A 76 -14.68 -20.12 20.94
N ASP A 77 -15.40 -21.20 21.24
CA ASP A 77 -16.66 -21.15 22.00
C ASP A 77 -16.52 -20.48 23.39
N ASP A 78 -15.32 -20.49 23.95
CA ASP A 78 -14.97 -19.84 25.21
C ASP A 78 -14.63 -18.35 25.09
N GLY A 79 -14.73 -17.79 23.87
CA GLY A 79 -14.40 -16.41 23.55
C GLY A 79 -12.90 -16.12 23.37
N SER A 80 -12.03 -17.11 23.51
CA SER A 80 -10.61 -16.96 23.23
C SER A 80 -10.34 -16.86 21.73
N ALA A 81 -9.22 -16.22 21.35
CA ALA A 81 -8.83 -16.12 19.96
C ALA A 81 -8.50 -17.51 19.39
N ALA A 82 -9.04 -17.82 18.21
CA ALA A 82 -8.63 -19.00 17.46
C ALA A 82 -7.16 -18.88 17.04
N SER A 83 -6.47 -20.03 16.96
CA SER A 83 -5.06 -20.08 16.59
C SER A 83 -4.68 -21.33 15.81
N ILE A 84 -3.58 -21.24 15.05
CA ILE A 84 -2.95 -22.39 14.39
C ILE A 84 -1.68 -22.75 15.17
N PRO A 85 -1.53 -23.99 15.65
CA PRO A 85 -0.27 -24.47 16.21
C PRO A 85 0.81 -24.57 15.14
N ILE A 86 1.98 -23.99 15.41
CA ILE A 86 3.16 -23.99 14.56
C ILE A 86 4.28 -24.77 15.29
N PRO A 87 4.36 -26.11 15.11
CA PRO A 87 5.34 -26.95 15.81
C PRO A 87 6.80 -26.75 15.35
N GLY A 88 7.04 -25.89 14.34
CA GLY A 88 8.34 -25.63 13.73
C GLY A 88 8.13 -24.79 12.47
N ASN A 89 8.73 -25.18 11.35
CA ASN A 89 8.65 -24.37 10.13
C ASN A 89 7.21 -24.34 9.58
N PHE A 90 6.88 -23.22 8.94
CA PHE A 90 5.64 -23.08 8.22
C PHE A 90 5.87 -22.36 6.89
N SER A 91 4.91 -22.49 5.98
CA SER A 91 4.85 -21.69 4.76
C SER A 91 3.50 -21.01 4.61
N ILE A 92 3.51 -19.82 4.04
CA ILE A 92 2.32 -19.09 3.61
C ILE A 92 2.27 -19.09 2.09
N SER A 93 1.09 -19.36 1.54
CA SER A 93 0.79 -19.14 0.12
C SER A 93 -0.60 -18.54 -0.04
N THR A 94 -0.82 -17.84 -1.16
CA THR A 94 -2.11 -17.24 -1.47
C THR A 94 -2.49 -17.51 -2.92
N THR A 95 -3.78 -17.79 -3.13
CA THR A 95 -4.41 -17.86 -4.45
C THR A 95 -5.23 -16.61 -4.78
N ASN A 96 -5.28 -15.64 -3.86
CA ASN A 96 -5.80 -14.32 -4.16
C ASN A 96 -5.00 -13.71 -5.31
N ASP A 97 -5.68 -12.95 -6.17
CA ASP A 97 -5.03 -12.15 -7.20
C ASP A 97 -4.09 -11.11 -6.58
N ASN A 98 -3.03 -10.69 -7.27
CA ASN A 98 -2.19 -9.58 -6.83
C ASN A 98 -2.99 -8.28 -6.69
N THR A 99 -4.07 -8.14 -7.45
CA THR A 99 -5.04 -7.04 -7.26
C THR A 99 -5.78 -7.13 -5.93
N VAL A 100 -5.56 -8.16 -5.11
CA VAL A 100 -6.09 -8.33 -3.74
C VAL A 100 -5.17 -7.75 -2.67
N THR A 101 -3.88 -7.60 -2.97
CA THR A 101 -2.87 -7.09 -2.04
C THR A 101 -2.22 -5.79 -2.53
N ALA A 102 -2.36 -5.49 -3.82
CA ALA A 102 -1.88 -4.28 -4.48
C ALA A 102 -3.04 -3.46 -5.06
N LYS A 103 -2.88 -2.13 -5.03
CA LYS A 103 -3.73 -1.20 -5.79
C LYS A 103 -2.96 -0.76 -7.02
N PHE A 104 -3.55 -0.99 -8.18
CA PHE A 104 -3.05 -0.50 -9.46
C PHE A 104 -3.83 0.74 -9.87
N PHE A 105 -3.15 1.66 -10.53
CA PHE A 105 -3.79 2.75 -11.24
C PHE A 105 -4.22 2.24 -12.61
N ASP A 106 -5.48 2.44 -12.95
CA ASP A 106 -6.02 2.20 -14.29
C ASP A 106 -5.68 3.34 -15.27
N HIS A 107 -5.18 4.46 -14.73
CA HIS A 107 -4.71 5.61 -15.48
C HIS A 107 -3.31 6.02 -15.02
N VAL A 108 -2.41 6.19 -15.99
CA VAL A 108 -1.05 6.70 -15.79
C VAL A 108 -0.91 7.93 -16.68
N GLU A 109 -0.56 9.07 -16.12
CA GLU A 109 -0.29 10.28 -16.89
C GLU A 109 0.92 10.07 -17.81
N PRO A 110 1.02 10.79 -18.95
CA PRO A 110 2.18 10.70 -19.82
C PRO A 110 3.50 10.90 -19.07
N LEU A 111 4.39 9.91 -19.17
CA LEU A 111 5.68 9.94 -18.50
C LEU A 111 6.70 10.66 -19.38
N GLN A 112 7.29 11.75 -18.87
CA GLN A 112 8.39 12.43 -19.54
C GLN A 112 9.71 12.10 -18.87
N ILE A 113 10.47 11.22 -19.51
CA ILE A 113 11.74 10.72 -18.98
C ILE A 113 12.86 11.27 -19.85
N GLY A 114 13.62 12.22 -19.30
CA GLY A 114 14.77 12.85 -19.96
C GLY A 114 16.06 12.01 -19.92
N LEU A 115 15.99 10.74 -19.48
CA LEU A 115 17.15 9.84 -19.39
C LEU A 115 17.36 9.05 -20.68
N GLU A 116 18.63 8.81 -21.00
CA GLU A 116 19.03 7.89 -22.07
C GLU A 116 18.58 6.45 -21.80
N TYR A 117 18.50 6.07 -20.51
CA TYR A 117 18.07 4.75 -20.07
C TYR A 117 17.17 4.88 -18.85
N TRP A 118 16.07 4.13 -18.86
CA TRP A 118 15.16 4.00 -17.73
C TRP A 118 14.66 2.56 -17.67
N TYR A 119 14.25 2.15 -16.47
CA TYR A 119 13.68 0.84 -16.21
C TYR A 119 12.39 1.04 -15.43
N PHE A 120 11.43 0.16 -15.66
CA PHE A 120 10.20 0.09 -14.88
C PHE A 120 9.86 -1.38 -14.62
N THR A 121 9.18 -1.61 -13.52
CA THR A 121 8.64 -2.93 -13.19
C THR A 121 7.14 -2.92 -13.45
N VAL A 122 6.63 -4.08 -13.84
CA VAL A 122 5.24 -4.25 -14.26
C VAL A 122 4.85 -5.69 -13.96
N ASP A 123 3.62 -5.87 -13.48
CA ASP A 123 2.96 -7.17 -13.39
C ASP A 123 2.04 -7.34 -14.61
N GLY A 124 2.44 -8.19 -15.56
CA GLY A 124 1.67 -8.48 -16.78
C GLY A 124 2.24 -7.88 -18.07
N PRO A 125 1.50 -8.00 -19.20
CA PRO A 125 1.93 -7.47 -20.49
C PRO A 125 1.84 -5.94 -20.52
N VAL A 126 2.78 -5.30 -21.23
CA VAL A 126 2.82 -3.85 -21.45
C VAL A 126 2.58 -3.54 -22.92
N SER A 127 1.78 -2.51 -23.17
CA SER A 127 1.74 -1.77 -24.43
C SER A 127 2.05 -0.32 -24.14
N MET A 128 2.96 0.28 -24.91
CA MET A 128 3.38 1.67 -24.75
C MET A 128 3.48 2.34 -26.12
N ASP A 129 2.95 3.55 -26.21
CA ASP A 129 3.20 4.46 -27.31
C ASP A 129 4.35 5.40 -26.89
N MET A 130 5.38 5.50 -27.73
CA MET A 130 6.57 6.30 -27.45
C MET A 130 6.80 7.30 -28.57
N GLU A 131 7.05 8.55 -28.20
CA GLU A 131 7.38 9.63 -29.12
C GLU A 131 8.67 10.32 -28.69
N ASN A 132 9.52 10.68 -29.67
CA ASN A 132 10.68 11.52 -29.42
C ASN A 132 10.27 13.01 -29.42
N LYS A 133 9.48 13.39 -28.43
CA LYS A 133 8.96 14.75 -28.28
C LYS A 133 8.98 15.15 -26.81
N PHE A 134 9.74 16.19 -26.50
CA PHE A 134 9.71 16.83 -25.18
C PHE A 134 8.56 17.84 -25.13
N VAL A 135 7.78 17.81 -24.05
CA VAL A 135 6.70 18.76 -23.78
C VAL A 135 6.95 19.37 -22.42
N ILE A 136 6.94 20.70 -22.31
CA ILE A 136 7.09 21.32 -20.99
C ILE A 136 5.82 21.03 -20.17
N ASP A 137 6.00 20.46 -18.98
CA ASP A 137 4.92 20.05 -18.06
C ASP A 137 5.07 20.66 -16.65
N ASP A 138 5.79 21.78 -16.55
CA ASP A 138 5.90 22.61 -15.34
C ASP A 138 4.51 23.03 -14.81
N ASP A 139 3.50 23.14 -15.68
CA ASP A 139 2.10 23.32 -15.31
C ASP A 139 1.22 22.32 -16.05
N TYR A 140 0.99 21.17 -15.41
CA TYR A 140 0.29 20.03 -15.98
C TYR A 140 -1.11 19.85 -15.36
N ASN A 141 -2.10 19.57 -16.22
CA ASN A 141 -3.43 19.17 -15.78
C ASN A 141 -3.56 17.65 -15.95
N ALA A 142 -3.68 16.93 -14.84
CA ALA A 142 -3.93 15.50 -14.86
C ALA A 142 -5.26 15.20 -15.55
N THR A 143 -5.29 14.11 -16.33
CA THR A 143 -6.45 13.78 -17.16
C THR A 143 -7.45 12.85 -16.49
N ALA A 144 -7.10 12.30 -15.31
CA ALA A 144 -8.03 11.60 -14.44
C ALA A 144 -7.86 11.96 -12.96
N THR A 145 -8.94 11.76 -12.19
CA THR A 145 -8.91 11.94 -10.72
C THR A 145 -8.15 10.83 -10.02
N SER A 146 -8.30 9.58 -10.46
CA SER A 146 -7.55 8.44 -9.93
C SER A 146 -6.40 8.16 -10.90
N THR A 147 -5.21 8.60 -10.57
CA THR A 147 -4.07 8.64 -11.50
C THR A 147 -2.74 8.53 -10.76
N THR A 148 -1.71 8.10 -11.49
CA THR A 148 -0.32 8.23 -11.08
C THR A 148 0.50 8.82 -12.22
N GLY A 149 1.56 9.53 -11.87
CA GLY A 149 2.52 10.05 -12.84
C GLY A 149 3.84 10.32 -12.16
N VAL A 150 4.76 10.92 -12.92
CA VAL A 150 6.09 11.25 -12.43
C VAL A 150 6.40 12.72 -12.69
N VAL A 151 7.08 13.35 -11.75
CA VAL A 151 7.78 14.62 -11.94
C VAL A 151 9.26 14.33 -11.79
N ILE A 152 10.06 14.71 -12.80
CA ILE A 152 11.49 14.45 -12.81
C ILE A 152 12.22 15.73 -13.20
N SER A 153 13.14 16.17 -12.34
CA SER A 153 14.03 17.29 -12.62
C SER A 153 15.37 16.80 -13.15
N TYR A 154 15.84 17.41 -14.25
CA TYR A 154 17.12 17.08 -14.88
C TYR A 154 18.16 18.19 -14.80
N PHE A 155 17.89 19.47 -15.12
CA PHE A 155 18.81 20.62 -14.91
C PHE A 155 18.05 21.94 -15.09
N ASN A 156 18.21 22.89 -14.15
CA ASN A 156 17.49 24.18 -14.04
C ASN A 156 15.98 24.05 -13.81
N ILE A 157 15.52 24.53 -12.66
CA ILE A 157 14.19 24.21 -12.15
C ILE A 157 13.22 25.35 -12.41
N TYR A 158 12.08 24.99 -12.99
CA TYR A 158 10.86 25.74 -12.89
C TYR A 158 9.96 25.04 -11.89
N ASP A 159 9.18 25.81 -11.16
CA ASP A 159 8.16 25.29 -10.26
C ASP A 159 7.24 24.32 -11.01
N HIS A 160 7.10 23.09 -10.51
CA HIS A 160 6.21 22.09 -11.12
C HIS A 160 4.87 22.05 -10.39
N TYR A 161 3.80 22.12 -11.17
CA TYR A 161 2.43 22.00 -10.72
C TYR A 161 1.75 20.84 -11.46
N VAL A 162 1.17 19.92 -10.70
CA VAL A 162 0.22 18.95 -11.24
C VAL A 162 -1.15 19.25 -10.63
N LYS A 163 -2.07 19.71 -11.47
CA LYS A 163 -3.45 20.04 -11.10
C LYS A 163 -4.33 18.83 -11.35
N PHE A 164 -5.00 18.37 -10.31
CA PHE A 164 -5.89 17.22 -10.40
C PHE A 164 -7.34 17.67 -10.61
N PRO A 165 -8.15 16.91 -11.36
CA PRO A 165 -9.57 17.21 -11.50
C PRO A 165 -10.26 17.24 -10.12
N PRO A 166 -10.98 18.32 -9.78
CA PRO A 166 -11.59 18.48 -8.46
C PRO A 166 -12.73 17.48 -8.27
N GLN A 167 -12.73 16.77 -7.13
CA GLN A 167 -13.71 15.75 -6.80
C GLN A 167 -13.83 15.60 -5.28
N ASP A 168 -15.07 15.44 -4.81
CA ASP A 168 -15.38 15.20 -3.40
C ASP A 168 -15.68 13.71 -3.19
N TYR A 169 -14.65 12.92 -2.87
CA TYR A 169 -14.82 11.53 -2.46
C TYR A 169 -14.63 11.37 -0.95
N LEU A 170 -15.55 10.66 -0.32
CA LEU A 170 -15.51 10.31 1.11
C LEU A 170 -14.35 9.35 1.47
N SER A 171 -13.69 8.77 0.47
CA SER A 171 -12.60 7.82 0.68
C SER A 171 -11.63 7.93 -0.48
N ALA A 172 -10.44 8.43 -0.18
CA ALA A 172 -9.40 8.69 -1.16
C ALA A 172 -8.04 8.73 -0.49
N ALA A 173 -7.00 8.75 -1.31
CA ALA A 173 -5.64 8.99 -0.87
C ALA A 173 -4.87 9.77 -1.93
N SER A 174 -3.89 10.54 -1.48
CA SER A 174 -2.95 11.22 -2.35
C SER A 174 -1.58 11.22 -1.70
N GLY A 175 -0.53 11.24 -2.51
CA GLY A 175 0.80 11.12 -1.97
C GLY A 175 1.89 11.12 -3.02
N THR A 176 3.11 10.98 -2.51
CA THR A 176 4.32 10.93 -3.30
C THR A 176 5.25 9.82 -2.80
N ILE A 177 6.01 9.26 -3.74
CA ILE A 177 7.20 8.47 -3.48
C ILE A 177 8.38 9.25 -4.05
N THR A 178 9.28 9.68 -3.18
CA THR A 178 10.33 10.65 -3.51
C THR A 178 11.70 10.00 -3.44
N SER A 179 12.48 10.17 -4.50
CA SER A 179 13.93 9.97 -4.48
C SER A 179 14.61 11.26 -4.93
N ALA A 180 15.43 11.85 -4.06
CA ALA A 180 16.07 13.13 -4.28
C ALA A 180 17.56 13.06 -3.94
N PHE A 181 18.38 13.58 -4.84
CA PHE A 181 19.83 13.72 -4.77
C PHE A 181 20.14 15.19 -5.00
N ILE A 182 20.03 15.97 -3.93
CA ILE A 182 20.10 17.43 -3.94
C ILE A 182 21.38 17.90 -3.26
N ASP A 183 21.92 19.02 -3.73
CA ASP A 183 23.13 19.60 -3.15
C ASP A 183 22.90 20.07 -1.72
N ARG A 184 23.99 20.10 -0.93
CA ARG A 184 23.95 20.32 0.53
C ARG A 184 23.22 21.60 0.94
N ASP A 185 23.30 22.63 0.11
CA ASP A 185 22.77 23.96 0.40
C ASP A 185 21.39 24.20 -0.25
N SER A 186 20.80 23.16 -0.87
CA SER A 186 19.50 23.22 -1.54
C SER A 186 18.43 22.42 -0.81
N TYR A 187 17.16 22.79 -1.03
CA TYR A 187 16.00 22.14 -0.42
C TYR A 187 14.95 21.80 -1.46
N LEU A 188 14.44 20.56 -1.43
CA LEU A 188 13.28 20.13 -2.22
C LEU A 188 12.02 20.25 -1.37
N GLU A 189 11.10 21.10 -1.80
CA GLU A 189 9.78 21.29 -1.21
C GLU A 189 8.73 20.59 -2.06
N ILE A 190 7.91 19.75 -1.42
CA ILE A 190 6.79 19.03 -2.03
C ILE A 190 5.54 19.36 -1.24
N GLU A 191 4.58 20.01 -1.87
CA GLU A 191 3.27 20.34 -1.28
C GLU A 191 2.14 19.60 -1.98
N LEU A 192 1.27 18.96 -1.21
CA LEU A 192 -0.05 18.52 -1.64
C LEU A 192 -1.09 19.48 -1.07
N ARG A 193 -1.86 20.11 -1.95
CA ARG A 193 -2.89 21.07 -1.60
C ARG A 193 -4.26 20.42 -1.67
N TYR A 194 -5.08 20.68 -0.66
CA TYR A 194 -6.38 20.06 -0.45
C TYR A 194 -7.46 21.12 -0.36
N PHE A 195 -8.64 20.81 -0.91
CA PHE A 195 -9.77 21.74 -0.89
C PHE A 195 -10.21 22.12 0.53
N PHE A 196 -10.27 21.16 1.45
CA PHE A 196 -10.83 21.36 2.80
C PHE A 196 -9.79 21.51 3.91
N TYR A 197 -8.59 20.95 3.75
CA TYR A 197 -7.65 20.74 4.86
C TYR A 197 -6.32 21.51 4.68
N GLY A 198 -6.22 22.38 3.69
CA GLY A 198 -5.05 23.23 3.48
C GLY A 198 -3.95 22.51 2.72
N VAL A 199 -2.76 22.39 3.30
CA VAL A 199 -1.55 21.90 2.62
C VAL A 199 -0.82 20.88 3.50
N SER A 200 -0.40 19.77 2.91
CA SER A 200 0.60 18.86 3.45
C SER A 200 1.92 19.14 2.74
N SER A 201 3.00 19.36 3.50
CA SER A 201 4.30 19.75 2.96
C SER A 201 5.39 18.84 3.50
N ASN A 202 6.30 18.42 2.62
CA ASN A 202 7.54 17.74 2.95
C ASN A 202 8.70 18.56 2.41
N VAL A 203 9.71 18.79 3.25
CA VAL A 203 10.94 19.46 2.87
C VAL A 203 12.10 18.49 3.08
N TYR A 204 12.90 18.31 2.04
CA TYR A 204 14.11 17.51 2.05
C TYR A 204 15.32 18.42 1.89
N ASP A 205 16.27 18.34 2.83
CA ASP A 205 17.49 19.13 2.90
C ASP A 205 18.69 18.31 2.44
N GLY A 206 19.50 18.79 1.50
CA GLY A 206 20.92 18.42 1.22
C GLY A 206 21.42 16.96 1.30
N TYR A 207 20.53 15.98 1.47
CA TYR A 207 20.80 14.58 1.76
C TYR A 207 20.05 13.71 0.77
N ASN A 208 20.63 12.55 0.47
CA ASN A 208 20.00 11.57 -0.40
C ASN A 208 18.77 10.98 0.29
N ASN A 209 17.62 11.24 -0.31
CA ASN A 209 16.36 10.63 0.05
C ASN A 209 16.05 9.57 -1.02
N ILE A 210 15.77 8.33 -0.60
CA ILE A 210 15.51 7.23 -1.55
C ILE A 210 14.20 6.55 -1.17
N GLY A 211 13.22 6.61 -2.06
CA GLY A 211 11.93 5.95 -1.91
C GLY A 211 11.12 6.41 -0.69
N VAL A 212 11.28 7.66 -0.26
CA VAL A 212 10.55 8.19 0.89
C VAL A 212 9.09 8.37 0.51
N GLN A 213 8.18 7.79 1.29
CA GLN A 213 6.73 7.85 1.04
C GLN A 213 6.09 8.89 1.94
N SER A 214 5.21 9.73 1.38
CA SER A 214 4.38 10.67 2.13
C SER A 214 2.99 10.73 1.50
N TRP A 215 1.93 10.67 2.32
CA TRP A 215 0.57 10.57 1.80
C TRP A 215 -0.48 10.91 2.86
N ASP A 216 -1.66 11.30 2.39
CA ASP A 216 -2.82 11.68 3.18
C ASP A 216 -4.09 10.98 2.68
N TYR A 217 -5.06 10.78 3.58
CA TYR A 217 -6.34 10.12 3.28
C TYR A 217 -7.38 11.06 2.63
N GLN A 218 -6.98 11.73 1.55
CA GLN A 218 -7.80 12.68 0.81
C GLN A 218 -7.23 12.90 -0.59
N LEU A 219 -8.05 13.42 -1.52
CA LEU A 219 -7.57 13.82 -2.85
C LEU A 219 -6.89 15.17 -2.81
N ALA A 220 -5.68 15.27 -3.37
CA ALA A 220 -5.05 16.54 -3.62
C ALA A 220 -5.71 17.23 -4.82
N GLU A 221 -5.89 18.54 -4.76
CA GLU A 221 -6.25 19.36 -5.91
C GLU A 221 -5.00 19.75 -6.71
N THR A 222 -3.87 19.87 -6.03
CA THR A 222 -2.61 20.25 -6.65
C THR A 222 -1.44 19.60 -5.93
N LEU A 223 -0.53 19.02 -6.69
CA LEU A 223 0.83 18.78 -6.25
C LEU A 223 1.70 19.94 -6.73
N TYR A 224 2.48 20.51 -5.82
CA TYR A 224 3.46 21.55 -6.11
C TYR A 224 4.84 21.06 -5.70
N VAL A 225 5.83 21.21 -6.57
CA VAL A 225 7.20 20.78 -6.35
C VAL A 225 8.15 21.91 -6.72
N GLN A 226 9.06 22.25 -5.81
CA GLN A 226 10.06 23.30 -6.02
C GLN A 226 11.40 22.90 -5.39
N LEU A 227 12.51 23.31 -6.02
CA LEU A 227 13.83 23.31 -5.42
C LEU A 227 14.24 24.74 -5.09
N ARG A 228 14.72 24.99 -3.87
CA ARG A 228 15.14 26.31 -3.38
C ARG A 228 16.66 26.38 -3.13
N ASP A 229 17.15 27.62 -3.03
CA ASP A 229 18.51 28.02 -2.65
C ASP A 229 19.62 27.55 -3.61
N ASP A 230 19.85 28.35 -4.66
CA ASP A 230 20.83 28.13 -5.76
C ASP A 230 20.78 26.73 -6.40
N GLY A 231 19.56 26.19 -6.42
CA GLY A 231 19.19 24.79 -6.62
C GLY A 231 19.89 24.02 -7.75
N ASP A 232 20.78 23.12 -7.35
CA ASP A 232 21.28 22.02 -8.16
C ASP A 232 20.90 20.67 -7.53
N GLY A 233 20.54 19.71 -8.39
CA GLY A 233 20.17 18.38 -7.94
C GLY A 233 19.16 17.68 -8.84
N MET A 234 19.00 16.39 -8.57
CA MET A 234 18.14 15.48 -9.30
C MET A 234 17.07 14.94 -8.36
N PHE A 235 15.82 14.94 -8.80
CA PHE A 235 14.75 14.26 -8.06
C PHE A 235 13.79 13.54 -9.00
N TYR A 236 13.21 12.47 -8.45
CA TYR A 236 12.21 11.62 -9.05
C TYR A 236 11.07 11.53 -8.05
N ILE A 237 9.91 12.06 -8.43
CA ILE A 237 8.71 12.03 -7.60
C ILE A 237 7.66 11.27 -8.38
N GLN A 238 7.32 10.07 -7.93
CA GLN A 238 6.07 9.45 -8.36
C GLN A 238 4.96 10.03 -7.51
N TYR A 239 3.96 10.65 -8.13
CA TYR A 239 2.77 11.11 -7.42
C TYR A 239 1.60 10.19 -7.67
N PHE A 240 0.62 10.29 -6.79
CA PHE A 240 -0.67 9.67 -7.01
C PHE A 240 -1.81 10.47 -6.40
N ASN A 241 -2.94 10.40 -7.08
CA ASN A 241 -4.26 10.63 -6.51
C ASN A 241 -5.07 9.36 -6.72
N PHE A 242 -5.70 8.85 -5.66
CA PHE A 242 -6.41 7.58 -5.70
C PHE A 242 -7.81 7.76 -5.14
N VAL A 243 -8.81 7.38 -5.96
CA VAL A 243 -10.21 7.40 -5.57
C VAL A 243 -10.64 6.05 -5.03
N GLY A 244 -11.17 6.04 -3.82
CA GLY A 244 -11.61 4.85 -3.11
C GLY A 244 -10.88 4.70 -1.78
N GLY A 245 -11.51 3.98 -0.84
CA GLY A 245 -10.92 3.78 0.48
C GLY A 245 -9.66 2.94 0.45
N LEU A 246 -8.66 3.40 1.20
CA LEU A 246 -7.51 2.60 1.60
C LEU A 246 -7.89 1.53 2.64
N TRP A 247 -9.03 1.69 3.30
CA TRP A 247 -9.59 0.75 4.28
C TRP A 247 -10.98 0.31 3.85
N GLN A 248 -11.19 -1.01 3.74
CA GLN A 248 -12.54 -1.54 3.80
C GLN A 248 -12.97 -1.74 5.25
N THR A 249 -14.10 -1.15 5.61
CA THR A 249 -14.93 -1.66 6.70
C THR A 249 -16.24 -2.10 6.08
N SER A 250 -16.57 -3.38 6.21
CA SER A 250 -17.94 -3.85 5.99
C SER A 250 -18.44 -4.47 7.28
N THR A 251 -19.64 -4.05 7.66
CA THR A 251 -20.36 -4.48 8.85
C THR A 251 -20.69 -5.96 8.72
N ILE A 252 -20.43 -6.76 9.77
CA ILE A 252 -20.88 -8.16 9.84
C ILE A 252 -22.42 -8.16 9.86
N GLY A 253 -23.02 -8.36 8.68
CA GLY A 253 -24.43 -8.66 8.54
C GLY A 253 -24.63 -10.15 8.73
N ASN A 254 -25.05 -10.56 9.92
CA ASN A 254 -25.69 -11.87 10.10
C ASN A 254 -26.88 -11.96 9.15
N ASN A 255 -26.77 -12.77 8.09
CA ASN A 255 -27.77 -13.76 7.70
C ASN A 255 -27.32 -14.52 6.45
N VAL A 256 -27.15 -15.83 6.63
CA VAL A 256 -27.03 -16.83 5.57
C VAL A 256 -28.38 -16.91 4.84
N THR A 257 -28.40 -16.68 3.53
CA THR A 257 -29.23 -17.49 2.61
C THR A 257 -28.57 -17.55 1.24
N SER A 258 -28.24 -18.78 0.83
CA SER A 258 -27.67 -19.10 -0.48
C SER A 258 -28.63 -18.70 -1.61
N THR A 259 -28.19 -17.80 -2.48
CA THR A 259 -28.67 -17.74 -3.87
C THR A 259 -27.48 -17.50 -4.80
N THR A 260 -27.55 -18.12 -5.98
CA THR A 260 -26.56 -18.20 -7.05
C THR A 260 -25.89 -16.87 -7.42
N PRO A 261 -24.60 -16.89 -7.83
CA PRO A 261 -23.84 -15.66 -8.06
C PRO A 261 -24.27 -14.96 -9.35
N VAL A 262 -24.76 -13.73 -9.20
CA VAL A 262 -24.77 -12.72 -10.24
C VAL A 262 -23.38 -12.08 -10.27
N PRO A 263 -22.72 -11.91 -11.42
CA PRO A 263 -21.43 -11.23 -11.49
C PRO A 263 -21.64 -9.72 -11.28
N THR A 264 -21.33 -9.25 -10.07
CA THR A 264 -21.26 -7.82 -9.75
C THR A 264 -19.82 -7.47 -9.40
N THR A 265 -19.24 -6.57 -10.19
CA THR A 265 -17.95 -5.93 -9.99
C THR A 265 -17.96 -5.11 -8.70
N HIS A 266 -17.39 -5.67 -7.63
CA HIS A 266 -17.15 -4.95 -6.37
C HIS A 266 -15.65 -4.79 -6.13
N LYS A 267 -15.24 -3.52 -5.99
CA LYS A 267 -13.89 -3.07 -5.61
C LYS A 267 -13.64 -3.45 -4.15
N ASN A 268 -12.67 -4.34 -3.91
CA ASN A 268 -12.25 -4.72 -2.55
C ASN A 268 -10.82 -4.25 -2.23
N LEU A 269 -10.40 -4.23 -0.95
CA LEU A 269 -9.07 -4.60 -0.40
C LEU A 269 -8.86 -4.24 1.08
N SER A 270 -7.88 -4.93 1.67
CA SER A 270 -7.91 -5.57 2.97
C SER A 270 -6.49 -5.56 3.61
N SER A 271 -6.37 -5.46 4.94
CA SER A 271 -5.12 -5.64 5.69
C SER A 271 -5.28 -6.52 6.95
N ALA A 272 -4.36 -7.49 7.11
CA ALA A 272 -4.20 -8.32 8.30
C ALA A 272 -2.78 -8.31 8.87
N VAL A 273 -2.73 -8.44 10.19
CA VAL A 273 -1.56 -8.59 11.04
C VAL A 273 -1.62 -9.99 11.65
N PHE A 274 -0.52 -10.73 11.63
CA PHE A 274 -0.39 -11.91 12.48
C PHE A 274 0.29 -11.54 13.78
N ALA A 275 -0.30 -11.95 14.90
CA ALA A 275 0.39 -11.99 16.18
C ALA A 275 0.68 -13.46 16.49
N MET A 276 1.89 -13.78 16.92
CA MET A 276 2.21 -15.13 17.38
C MET A 276 2.45 -15.09 18.89
N GLY A 277 1.69 -15.91 19.62
CA GLY A 277 1.75 -16.03 21.08
C GLY A 277 2.25 -17.41 21.46
N VAL A 278 3.22 -17.46 22.37
CA VAL A 278 3.78 -18.69 22.93
C VAL A 278 3.02 -19.02 24.22
N THR A 279 2.61 -20.27 24.40
CA THR A 279 2.07 -20.80 25.67
C THR A 279 3.19 -21.34 26.54
#